data_AF-A0A9D6XQC2-F1
#
_entry.id   AF-A0A9D6XQC2-F1
#
_cell.length_a   1.000
_cell.length_b   1.000
_cell.length_c   1.000
_cell.angle_alpha   90.00
_cell.angle_beta   90.00
_cell.angle_gamma   90.00
#
_symmetry.space_group_name_H-M   'P 1'
#
loop_
_entity.id
_entity.type
_entity.pdbx_description
1 polymer ?
#
loop_
_entity_poly.entity_id
_entity_poly.type
_entity_poly.pdbx_seq_one_letter_code
_entity_poly.pdbx_strand_id
1 'polypeptide(L)'
;MDFEPLEITSDQAQAEVRQGWGSSYSPKAISAAIKWLESRPFPDRLIHLLGRLAFRGIYFPQMKRREWAAVLFQNRGPILRILAQALEFKFRPRPHDSLTLNRQLPVERTP
;
A
#
# COMPACT_ATOMS: atom_id res chain seq x y z
N MET A 1 15.27 -32.35 -8.84
CA MET A 1 14.91 -32.44 -10.28
C MET A 1 14.86 -31.01 -10.75
N ASP A 2 15.91 -30.58 -11.42
CA ASP A 2 16.03 -29.21 -11.91
C ASP A 2 15.38 -29.15 -13.29
N PHE A 3 14.34 -28.35 -13.42
CA PHE A 3 13.72 -28.08 -14.71
C PHE A 3 14.59 -27.06 -15.44
N GLU A 4 15.29 -27.49 -16.49
CA GLU A 4 16.02 -26.59 -17.39
C GLU A 4 15.08 -26.16 -18.54
N PRO A 5 14.73 -24.87 -18.64
CA PRO A 5 14.00 -24.35 -19.80
C PRO A 5 14.82 -24.51 -21.09
N LEU A 6 14.17 -24.86 -22.21
CA LEU A 6 14.85 -25.14 -23.49
C LEU A 6 15.62 -23.94 -24.09
N GLU A 7 15.29 -22.70 -23.71
CA GLU A 7 15.81 -21.48 -24.35
C GLU A 7 16.59 -20.56 -23.40
N ILE A 8 16.62 -20.85 -22.10
CA ILE A 8 17.25 -19.99 -21.09
C ILE A 8 17.80 -20.87 -19.96
N THR A 9 19.03 -20.59 -19.52
CA THR A 9 19.61 -21.32 -18.39
C THR A 9 18.89 -20.94 -17.08
N SER A 10 18.95 -21.81 -16.07
CA SER A 10 18.41 -21.51 -14.74
C SER A 10 18.95 -20.19 -14.18
N ASP A 11 20.25 -19.94 -14.34
CA ASP A 11 20.91 -18.70 -13.90
C ASP A 11 20.38 -17.46 -14.63
N GLN A 12 20.16 -17.55 -15.94
CA GLN A 12 19.60 -16.48 -16.74
C GLN A 12 18.15 -16.18 -16.33
N ALA A 13 17.33 -17.21 -16.11
CA ALA A 13 15.96 -17.06 -15.63
C ALA A 13 15.94 -16.41 -14.23
N GLN A 14 16.83 -16.83 -13.33
CA GLN A 14 16.95 -16.23 -12.01
C GLN A 14 17.38 -14.74 -12.09
N ALA A 15 18.29 -14.42 -13.02
CA ALA A 15 18.74 -13.04 -13.24
C ALA A 15 17.59 -12.15 -13.75
N GLU A 16 16.78 -12.62 -14.70
CA GLU A 16 15.59 -11.92 -15.19
C GLU A 16 14.56 -11.67 -14.08
N VAL A 17 14.27 -12.69 -13.27
CA VAL A 17 13.36 -12.56 -12.13
C VAL A 17 13.88 -11.50 -11.15
N ARG A 18 15.18 -11.52 -10.83
CA ARG A 18 15.80 -10.55 -9.92
C ARG A 18 15.76 -9.13 -10.49
N GLN A 19 15.98 -8.97 -11.79
CA GLN A 19 15.84 -7.69 -12.49
C GLN A 19 14.39 -7.20 -12.45
N GLY A 20 13.42 -8.06 -12.75
CA GLY A 20 11.99 -7.76 -12.76
C GLY A 20 11.50 -7.30 -11.38
N TRP A 21 11.90 -8.02 -10.32
CA TRP A 21 11.61 -7.61 -8.94
C TRP A 21 12.31 -6.29 -8.60
N GLY A 22 13.55 -6.08 -9.05
CA GLY A 22 14.33 -4.88 -8.75
C GLY A 22 13.67 -3.63 -9.32
N SER A 23 13.16 -3.74 -10.55
CA SER A 23 12.37 -2.71 -11.20
C SER A 23 11.04 -2.47 -10.49
N SER A 24 10.28 -3.54 -10.21
CA SER A 24 8.93 -3.49 -9.64
C SER A 24 8.88 -2.90 -8.22
N TYR A 25 9.91 -3.15 -7.42
CA TYR A 25 10.03 -2.65 -6.04
C TYR A 25 11.00 -1.46 -5.93
N SER A 26 11.40 -0.83 -7.04
CA SER A 26 12.20 0.39 -7.00
C SER A 26 11.46 1.55 -6.32
N PRO A 27 12.17 2.53 -5.70
CA PRO A 27 11.49 3.67 -5.07
C PRO A 27 10.60 4.45 -6.05
N LYS A 28 11.01 4.53 -7.33
CA LYS A 28 10.24 5.14 -8.41
C LYS A 28 8.95 4.39 -8.68
N ALA A 29 9.00 3.05 -8.78
CA ALA A 29 7.82 2.22 -9.01
C ALA A 29 6.85 2.25 -7.83
N ILE A 30 7.37 2.22 -6.59
CA ILE A 30 6.55 2.36 -5.37
C ILE A 30 5.85 3.71 -5.36
N SER A 31 6.57 4.80 -5.62
CA SER A 31 5.99 6.14 -5.70
C SER A 31 4.88 6.25 -6.76
N ALA A 32 5.14 5.72 -7.98
CA ALA A 32 4.16 5.71 -9.05
C ALA A 32 2.91 4.90 -8.68
N ALA A 33 3.06 3.75 -8.02
CA ALA A 33 1.94 2.93 -7.58
C ALA A 33 1.09 3.63 -6.51
N ILE A 34 1.71 4.29 -5.52
CA ILE A 34 0.97 5.04 -4.51
C ILE A 34 0.28 6.26 -5.12
N LYS A 35 0.91 6.95 -6.08
CA LYS A 35 0.29 8.03 -6.85
C LYS A 35 -0.94 7.54 -7.62
N TRP A 36 -0.84 6.38 -8.27
CA TRP A 36 -1.97 5.79 -9.00
C TRP A 36 -3.13 5.41 -8.07
N LEU A 37 -2.83 4.99 -6.83
CA LEU A 37 -3.84 4.69 -5.81
C LEU A 37 -4.45 5.93 -5.14
N GLU A 38 -4.11 7.16 -5.52
CA GLU A 38 -4.57 8.37 -4.83
C GLU A 38 -6.10 8.49 -4.74
N SER A 39 -6.83 8.01 -5.74
CA SER A 39 -8.29 7.99 -5.78
C SER A 39 -8.93 6.90 -4.90
N ARG A 40 -8.14 5.96 -4.37
CA ARG A 40 -8.61 4.85 -3.52
C ARG A 40 -8.70 5.27 -2.05
N PRO A 41 -9.52 4.55 -1.25
CA PRO A 41 -9.58 4.73 0.19
C PRO A 41 -8.20 4.72 0.87
N PHE A 42 -8.08 5.47 1.95
CA PHE A 42 -6.84 5.55 2.72
C PHE A 42 -6.29 4.18 3.18
N PRO A 43 -7.10 3.25 3.72
CA PRO A 43 -6.60 1.93 4.14
C PRO A 43 -5.95 1.16 2.99
N ASP A 44 -6.54 1.20 1.80
CA ASP A 44 -6.03 0.48 0.62
C ASP A 44 -4.64 0.99 0.20
N ARG A 45 -4.46 2.32 0.23
CA ARG A 45 -3.17 2.97 -0.05
C ARG A 45 -2.11 2.58 0.98
N LEU A 46 -2.47 2.56 2.25
CA LEU A 46 -1.57 2.21 3.34
C LEU A 46 -1.13 0.74 3.26
N ILE A 47 -2.07 -0.19 3.08
CA ILE A 47 -1.79 -1.62 2.94
C ILE A 47 -0.91 -1.87 1.71
N HIS A 48 -1.18 -1.21 0.59
CA HIS A 48 -0.33 -1.33 -0.60
C HIS A 48 1.10 -0.82 -0.37
N LEU A 49 1.27 0.31 0.32
CA LEU A 49 2.60 0.83 0.65
C LEU A 49 3.36 -0.16 1.53
N LEU A 50 2.73 -0.63 2.62
CA LEU A 50 3.34 -1.58 3.54
C LEU A 50 3.69 -2.90 2.84
N GLY A 51 2.77 -3.44 2.04
CA GLY A 51 2.99 -4.66 1.26
C GLY A 51 4.18 -4.52 0.32
N ARG A 52 4.27 -3.42 -0.44
CA ARG A 52 5.40 -3.19 -1.36
C ARG A 52 6.74 -3.08 -0.64
N LEU A 53 6.78 -2.48 0.55
CA LEU A 53 8.00 -2.40 1.36
C LEU A 53 8.37 -3.76 1.96
N ALA A 54 7.39 -4.54 2.45
CA ALA A 54 7.60 -5.88 2.98
C ALA A 54 8.13 -6.84 1.91
N PHE A 55 7.49 -6.90 0.74
CA PHE A 55 7.93 -7.76 -0.37
C PHE A 55 9.33 -7.38 -0.87
N ARG A 56 9.68 -6.08 -0.90
CA ARG A 56 11.04 -5.66 -1.21
C ARG A 56 12.07 -6.29 -0.26
N GLY A 57 11.75 -6.40 1.03
CA GLY A 57 12.64 -7.03 2.03
C GLY A 57 12.71 -8.55 1.94
N ILE A 58 11.64 -9.21 1.46
CA ILE A 58 11.62 -10.67 1.26
C ILE A 58 12.42 -11.06 0.00
N TYR A 59 12.23 -10.36 -1.11
CA TYR A 59 12.87 -10.68 -2.39
C TYR A 59 14.31 -10.18 -2.51
N PHE A 60 14.64 -9.08 -1.83
CA PHE A 60 16.00 -8.60 -1.67
C PHE A 60 16.32 -8.73 -0.20
N PRO A 61 17.02 -9.79 0.25
CA PRO A 61 17.28 -10.03 1.66
C PRO A 61 18.09 -8.86 2.23
N GLN A 62 17.36 -7.86 2.72
CA GLN A 62 17.82 -6.65 3.37
C GLN A 62 17.57 -6.89 4.85
N MET A 63 18.49 -7.59 5.49
CA MET A 63 18.31 -8.08 6.86
C MET A 63 18.86 -7.10 7.90
N LYS A 64 19.62 -6.08 7.49
CA LYS A 64 20.22 -5.12 8.42
C LYS A 64 19.30 -3.92 8.63
N ARG A 65 19.19 -3.46 9.88
CA ARG A 65 18.41 -2.26 10.25
C ARG A 65 18.77 -1.02 9.40
N ARG A 66 20.04 -0.89 9.00
CA ARG A 66 20.52 0.19 8.12
C ARG A 66 19.95 0.13 6.70
N GLU A 67 19.73 -1.07 6.17
CA GLU A 67 19.18 -1.28 4.82
C GLU A 67 17.69 -0.91 4.83
N TRP A 68 16.97 -1.30 5.88
CA TRP A 68 15.61 -0.84 6.12
C TRP A 68 15.51 0.67 6.31
N ALA A 69 16.42 1.29 7.07
CA ALA A 69 16.46 2.74 7.20
C ALA A 69 16.68 3.43 5.84
N ALA A 70 17.57 2.90 5.00
CA ALA A 70 17.77 3.40 3.64
C ALA A 70 16.52 3.23 2.77
N VAL A 71 15.80 2.11 2.88
CA VAL A 71 14.52 1.89 2.17
C VAL A 71 13.47 2.91 2.57
N LEU A 72 13.29 3.13 3.88
CA LEU A 72 12.36 4.15 4.38
C LEU A 72 12.75 5.53 3.87
N PHE A 73 14.04 5.88 3.91
CA PHE A 73 14.53 7.16 3.42
C PHE A 73 14.34 7.35 1.91
N GLN A 74 14.56 6.31 1.11
CA GLN A 74 14.33 6.33 -0.34
C GLN A 74 12.84 6.49 -0.68
N ASN A 75 11.95 5.97 0.17
CA ASN A 75 10.50 6.04 0.01
C ASN A 75 9.86 7.16 0.86
N ARG A 76 10.64 8.15 1.30
CA ARG A 76 10.15 9.24 2.17
C ARG A 76 8.97 10.01 1.58
N GLY A 77 8.94 10.23 0.27
CA GLY A 77 7.85 10.94 -0.41
C GLY A 77 6.47 10.30 -0.19
N PRO A 78 6.24 9.06 -0.64
CA PRO A 78 4.96 8.38 -0.41
C PRO A 78 4.65 8.16 1.08
N ILE A 79 5.66 7.90 1.92
CA ILE A 79 5.47 7.77 3.38
C ILE A 79 4.94 9.07 3.98
N LEU A 80 5.62 10.20 3.73
CA LEU A 80 5.22 11.51 4.24
C LEU A 80 3.82 11.91 3.74
N ARG A 81 3.49 11.57 2.49
CA ARG A 81 2.16 11.82 1.93
C ARG A 81 1.06 11.06 2.68
N ILE A 82 1.28 9.77 2.97
CA ILE A 82 0.32 8.97 3.76
C ILE A 82 0.24 9.48 5.20
N LEU A 83 1.36 9.86 5.81
CA LEU A 83 1.37 10.45 7.15
C LEU A 83 0.61 11.78 7.22
N ALA A 84 0.78 12.65 6.22
CA ALA A 84 0.04 13.90 6.13
C ALA A 84 -1.48 13.67 6.01
N GLN A 85 -1.89 12.70 5.18
CA GLN A 85 -3.30 12.30 5.06
C GLN A 85 -3.84 11.74 6.38
N ALA A 86 -3.08 10.89 7.07
CA ALA A 86 -3.48 10.33 8.36
C ALA A 86 -3.68 11.44 9.42
N LEU A 87 -2.80 12.45 9.39
CA LEU A 87 -2.89 13.60 10.27
C LEU A 87 -4.12 14.47 9.94
N GLU A 88 -4.40 14.71 8.66
CA GLU A 88 -5.61 15.39 8.19
C GLU A 88 -6.88 14.66 8.64
N PHE A 89 -6.94 13.33 8.51
CA PHE A 89 -8.06 12.52 9.03
C PHE A 89 -8.21 12.60 10.55
N LYS A 90 -7.10 12.67 11.30
CA LYS A 90 -7.13 12.83 12.76
C LYS A 90 -7.68 14.19 13.18
N PHE A 91 -7.44 15.24 12.38
CA PHE A 91 -7.91 16.59 12.65
C PHE A 91 -9.26 16.91 12.02
N ARG A 92 -9.78 16.07 11.13
CA ARG A 92 -11.12 16.24 10.58
C ARG A 92 -12.14 15.84 11.65
N PRO A 93 -12.98 16.77 12.16
CA PRO A 93 -14.06 16.40 13.05
C PRO A 93 -14.95 15.40 12.31
N ARG A 94 -15.25 14.26 12.95
CA ARG A 94 -16.29 13.36 12.45
C ARG A 94 -17.56 14.20 12.27
N PRO A 95 -18.18 14.24 11.08
CA PRO A 95 -19.57 14.65 11.03
C PRO A 95 -20.30 13.70 11.98
N HIS A 96 -20.88 14.26 13.03
CA HIS A 96 -21.83 13.53 13.86
C HIS A 96 -22.95 13.14 12.90
N ASP A 97 -23.03 11.86 12.52
CA ASP A 97 -24.25 11.32 11.93
C ASP A 97 -25.34 11.58 12.98
N SER A 98 -26.08 12.67 12.80
CA SER A 98 -27.43 12.78 13.29
C SER A 98 -28.17 11.66 12.60
N LEU A 99 -28.12 10.47 13.20
CA LEU A 99 -29.12 9.43 13.08
C LEU A 99 -30.44 10.17 13.07
N THR A 100 -30.99 10.37 11.88
CA THR A 100 -32.26 11.02 11.68
C THR A 100 -33.24 10.19 12.46
N LEU A 101 -33.59 10.76 13.61
CA LEU A 101 -34.64 10.37 14.51
C LEU A 101 -35.92 10.41 13.69
N ASN A 102 -36.15 9.37 12.87
CA ASN A 102 -37.41 9.18 12.19
C ASN A 102 -38.40 8.70 13.26
N ARG A 103 -38.81 9.70 14.06
CA ARG A 103 -40.03 9.73 14.86
C ARG A 103 -41.16 9.49 13.87
N GLN A 104 -41.41 8.22 13.54
CA GLN A 104 -42.68 7.82 12.96
C GLN A 104 -43.74 8.14 14.02
N LEU A 105 -44.55 9.17 13.71
CA LEU A 105 -45.66 9.65 14.50
C LEU A 105 -46.71 8.53 14.69
N PRO A 106 -47.52 8.57 15.77
CA PRO A 106 -48.48 7.51 16.05
C PRO A 106 -49.57 7.51 14.99
N VAL A 107 -49.81 6.35 14.38
CA VAL A 107 -50.99 6.11 13.55
C VAL A 107 -52.18 6.01 14.49
N GLU A 108 -52.96 7.09 14.64
CA GLU A 108 -54.32 6.99 15.15
C GLU A 108 -55.10 6.07 14.21
N ARG A 109 -55.59 4.95 14.76
CA ARG A 109 -56.69 4.19 14.16
C ARG A 109 -57.87 4.28 15.11
N THR A 110 -58.86 5.09 14.74
CA THR A 110 -60.18 5.10 15.36
C THR A 110 -61.14 4.36 14.43
N PRO A 111 -61.91 3.37 14.91
CA PRO A 111 -63.07 2.86 14.18
C PRO A 111 -64.26 3.82 14.25
#